data_AF-A0A7Y2NA34-F1
#
_entry.id   AF-A0A7Y2NA34-F1
#
_cell.length_a   1.000
_cell.length_b   1.000
_cell.length_c   1.000
_cell.angle_alpha   90.00
_cell.angle_beta   90.00
_cell.angle_gamma   90.00
#
_symmetry.space_group_name_H-M   'P 1'
#
loop_
_entity.id
_entity.type
_entity.pdbx_description
1 polymer ?
#
loop_
_entity_poly.entity_id
_entity_poly.type
_entity_poly.pdbx_seq_one_letter_code
_entity_poly.pdbx_strand_id
1 'polypeptide(L)'
;MVVVRDSDRRQVYFAEDLSAENTILVLNRSLELLQSVVERVLDSRWWRTNSVGDPAAVGVWMNRSALRSCWQAETRRISLSPNGVDLSTLCHELAHAAVTDFALPGGPPQPNHGPHFRTLHVAVRHLVLGKQCGDDLAEVYHQFGLASGLVTPAPAGPPPWSAPVLSPSIYEAAWLTEPGVLVAGREPRNATGAIAL
;
A
#
# COMPACT_ATOMS: atom_id res chain seq x y z
N MET A 1 9.04 -27.76 0.15
CA MET A 1 8.24 -26.53 0.13
C MET A 1 8.42 -25.89 -1.24
N VAL A 2 7.39 -25.81 -2.07
CA VAL A 2 7.48 -25.19 -3.40
C VAL A 2 7.40 -23.67 -3.20
N VAL A 3 8.48 -22.96 -3.53
CA VAL A 3 8.47 -21.50 -3.57
C VAL A 3 7.71 -21.09 -4.82
N VAL A 4 6.48 -20.62 -4.66
CA VAL A 4 5.70 -20.06 -5.77
C VAL A 4 6.35 -18.73 -6.14
N ARG A 5 6.88 -18.64 -7.37
CA ARG A 5 7.49 -17.41 -7.88
C ARG A 5 6.39 -16.36 -8.05
N ASP A 6 6.66 -15.18 -7.52
CA ASP A 6 5.82 -13.99 -7.63
C ASP A 6 5.94 -13.38 -9.04
N SER A 7 5.18 -13.93 -10.00
CA SER A 7 5.22 -13.55 -11.42
C SER A 7 4.74 -12.13 -11.67
N ASP A 8 3.84 -11.63 -10.83
CA ASP A 8 3.10 -10.40 -11.07
C ASP A 8 3.80 -9.17 -10.48
N ARG A 9 4.82 -9.38 -9.64
CA ARG A 9 5.54 -8.35 -8.88
C ARG A 9 5.91 -7.12 -9.71
N ARG A 10 6.49 -7.33 -10.90
CA ARG A 10 6.96 -6.23 -11.75
C ARG A 10 5.80 -5.39 -12.28
N GLN A 11 4.71 -6.04 -12.68
CA GLN A 11 3.53 -5.35 -13.19
C GLN A 11 2.80 -4.61 -12.07
N VAL A 12 2.78 -5.18 -10.87
CA VAL A 12 2.20 -4.55 -9.69
C VAL A 12 2.95 -3.27 -9.29
N TYR A 13 4.29 -3.30 -9.23
CA TYR A 13 5.05 -2.06 -8.98
C TYR A 13 4.85 -1.03 -10.10
N PHE A 14 4.78 -1.46 -11.36
CA PHE A 14 4.53 -0.53 -12.46
C PHE A 14 3.14 0.12 -12.36
N ALA A 15 2.12 -0.64 -11.96
CA ALA A 15 0.78 -0.13 -11.70
C ALA A 15 0.74 0.83 -10.50
N GLU A 16 1.52 0.56 -9.46
CA GLU A 16 1.65 1.43 -8.29
C GLU A 16 2.28 2.77 -8.66
N ASP A 17 3.37 2.73 -9.44
CA ASP A 17 4.05 3.92 -9.93
C ASP A 17 3.10 4.76 -10.80
N LEU A 18 2.39 4.13 -11.74
CA LEU A 18 1.48 4.83 -12.66
C LEU A 18 0.27 5.45 -11.93
N SER A 19 -0.31 4.73 -10.97
CA SER A 19 -1.43 5.24 -10.16
C SER A 19 -1.02 6.28 -9.12
N ALA A 20 0.28 6.40 -8.82
CA ALA A 20 0.82 7.37 -7.88
C ALA A 20 1.54 8.53 -8.57
N GLU A 21 1.71 8.49 -9.89
CA GLU A 21 2.43 9.49 -10.66
C GLU A 21 1.82 10.88 -10.42
N ASN A 22 2.67 11.86 -10.08
CA ASN A 22 2.26 13.25 -9.78
C ASN A 22 1.31 13.42 -8.57
N THR A 23 1.19 12.42 -7.70
CA THR A 23 0.39 12.51 -6.47
C THR A 23 1.26 12.73 -5.23
N ILE A 24 0.64 13.13 -4.13
CA ILE A 24 1.34 13.24 -2.84
C ILE A 24 1.79 11.89 -2.26
N LEU A 25 1.42 10.77 -2.90
CA LEU A 25 1.62 9.41 -2.40
C LEU A 25 3.09 9.00 -2.36
N VAL A 26 3.91 9.59 -3.23
CA VAL A 26 5.36 9.35 -3.33
C VAL A 26 6.20 10.37 -2.58
N LEU A 27 5.55 11.32 -1.87
CA LEU A 27 6.27 12.28 -1.05
C LEU A 27 6.67 11.63 0.27
N ASN A 28 7.95 11.72 0.59
CA ASN A 28 8.46 11.27 1.88
C ASN A 28 7.67 11.91 3.04
N ARG A 29 7.42 11.09 4.06
CA ARG A 29 6.71 11.44 5.29
C ARG A 29 7.59 11.16 6.50
N SER A 30 7.21 11.72 7.64
CA SER A 30 7.83 11.35 8.90
C SER A 30 7.38 9.95 9.32
N LEU A 31 8.23 9.23 10.04
CA LEU A 31 7.89 7.89 10.53
C LEU A 31 6.68 7.95 11.48
N GLU A 32 6.59 9.01 12.27
CA GLU A 32 5.52 9.27 13.24
C GLU A 32 4.16 9.40 12.53
N LEU A 33 4.11 10.08 11.38
CA LEU A 33 2.88 10.15 10.58
C LEU A 33 2.46 8.76 10.10
N LEU A 34 3.40 7.99 9.56
CA LEU A 34 3.12 6.65 9.03
C LEU A 34 2.67 5.70 10.15
N GLN A 35 3.28 5.79 11.33
CA GLN A 35 2.84 5.07 12.53
C GLN A 35 1.40 5.44 12.90
N SER A 36 1.07 6.74 12.97
CA SER A 36 -0.29 7.18 13.27
C SER A 36 -1.33 6.71 12.23
N VAL A 37 -0.96 6.69 10.94
CA VAL A 37 -1.82 6.15 9.88
C VAL A 37 -2.07 4.65 10.10
N VAL A 38 -1.03 3.88 10.40
CA VAL A 38 -1.15 2.44 10.69
C VAL A 38 -2.06 2.21 11.89
N GLU A 39 -1.85 2.91 13.00
CA GLU A 39 -2.70 2.80 14.19
C GLU A 39 -4.19 3.02 13.85
N ARG A 40 -4.50 4.06 13.05
CA ARG A 40 -5.88 4.34 12.63
C ARG A 40 -6.46 3.26 11.71
N VAL A 41 -5.65 2.71 10.79
CA VAL A 41 -6.07 1.62 9.90
C VAL A 41 -6.40 0.37 10.73
N LEU A 42 -5.55 0.02 11.71
CA LEU A 42 -5.71 -1.15 12.57
C LEU A 42 -6.85 -1.00 13.57
N ASP A 43 -7.15 0.23 14.02
CA ASP A 43 -8.30 0.54 14.87
C ASP A 43 -9.63 0.56 14.08
N SER A 44 -9.57 0.66 12.75
CA SER A 44 -10.77 0.71 11.90
C SER A 44 -11.63 -0.55 12.08
N ARG A 45 -12.96 -0.34 12.02
CA ARG A 45 -13.95 -1.44 12.08
C ARG A 45 -13.67 -2.50 11.01
N TRP A 46 -13.25 -2.08 9.82
CA TRP A 46 -12.93 -2.97 8.72
C TRP A 46 -11.80 -3.93 9.09
N TRP A 47 -10.67 -3.43 9.60
CA TRP A 47 -9.55 -4.29 9.97
C TRP A 47 -9.92 -5.23 11.11
N ARG A 48 -10.54 -4.71 12.18
CA ARG A 48 -10.93 -5.50 13.36
C ARG A 48 -11.94 -6.61 13.07
N THR A 49 -12.80 -6.43 12.07
CA THR A 49 -13.81 -7.43 11.70
C THR A 49 -13.20 -8.57 10.88
N ASN A 50 -12.11 -8.31 10.14
CA ASN A 50 -11.52 -9.27 9.19
C ASN A 50 -10.22 -9.91 9.70
N SER A 51 -9.51 -9.26 10.63
CA SER A 51 -8.27 -9.78 11.21
C SER A 51 -8.53 -10.97 12.13
N VAL A 52 -7.70 -12.00 12.02
CA VAL A 52 -7.64 -13.10 13.01
C VAL A 52 -6.57 -12.88 14.09
N GLY A 53 -5.63 -11.96 13.87
CA GLY A 53 -4.60 -11.58 14.82
C GLY A 53 -4.95 -10.32 15.60
N ASP A 54 -4.18 -10.04 16.67
CA ASP A 54 -4.22 -8.75 17.36
C ASP A 54 -3.69 -7.65 16.42
N PRO A 55 -4.53 -6.66 16.02
CA PRO A 55 -4.09 -5.55 15.19
C PRO A 55 -3.03 -4.71 15.90
N ALA A 56 -3.07 -4.58 17.22
CA ALA A 56 -2.12 -3.77 17.99
C ALA A 56 -0.68 -4.28 17.94
N ALA A 57 -0.47 -5.52 17.51
CA ALA A 57 0.85 -6.10 17.32
C ALA A 57 1.55 -5.62 16.04
N VAL A 58 0.85 -4.94 15.12
CA VAL A 58 1.43 -4.42 13.88
C VAL A 58 2.17 -3.11 14.13
N GLY A 59 3.50 -3.15 14.03
CA GLY A 59 4.36 -1.97 14.21
C GLY A 59 5.01 -1.48 12.92
N VAL A 60 5.34 -0.19 12.84
CA VAL A 60 6.12 0.41 11.74
C VAL A 60 7.46 0.90 12.26
N TRP A 61 8.54 0.60 11.54
CA TRP A 61 9.88 1.08 11.87
C TRP A 61 10.69 1.48 10.64
N MET A 62 11.73 2.25 10.89
CA MET A 62 12.76 2.56 9.90
C MET A 62 13.90 1.55 9.99
N ASN A 63 14.19 0.85 8.89
CA ASN A 63 15.40 0.06 8.75
C ASN A 63 16.41 0.80 7.87
N ARG A 64 17.37 1.48 8.51
CA ARG A 64 18.32 2.39 7.85
C ARG A 64 19.27 1.70 6.86
N SER A 65 19.44 0.39 6.95
CA SER A 65 20.30 -0.40 6.06
C SER A 65 19.52 -1.19 5.02
N ALA A 66 18.18 -1.20 5.07
CA ALA A 66 17.37 -1.94 4.12
C ALA A 66 17.35 -1.25 2.75
N LEU A 67 17.51 -2.05 1.70
CA LEU A 67 17.34 -1.59 0.32
C LEU A 67 15.87 -1.50 -0.10
N ARG A 68 14.96 -2.17 0.62
CA ARG A 68 13.54 -2.25 0.31
C ARG A 68 12.72 -2.29 1.58
N SER A 69 11.50 -1.76 1.50
CA SER A 69 10.50 -1.94 2.53
C SER A 69 9.92 -3.37 2.46
N CYS A 70 9.41 -3.88 3.59
CA CYS A 70 8.73 -5.18 3.64
C CYS A 70 7.86 -5.34 4.89
N TRP A 71 6.77 -6.08 4.75
CA TRP A 71 6.06 -6.75 5.82
C TRP A 71 6.81 -8.02 6.29
N GLN A 72 6.92 -8.19 7.61
CA GLN A 72 7.55 -9.34 8.26
C GLN A 72 6.50 -10.08 9.11
N ALA A 73 5.95 -11.17 8.56
CA ALA A 73 4.83 -11.90 9.17
C ALA A 73 5.16 -12.45 10.56
N GLU A 74 6.38 -12.97 10.77
CA GLU A 74 6.80 -13.62 12.00
C GLU A 74 6.85 -12.65 13.18
N THR A 75 7.24 -11.40 12.91
CA THR A 75 7.34 -10.37 13.95
C THR A 75 6.14 -9.44 13.95
N ARG A 76 5.28 -9.52 12.93
CA ARG A 76 4.17 -8.60 12.67
C ARG A 76 4.64 -7.15 12.52
N ARG A 77 5.69 -6.90 11.73
CA ARG A 77 6.23 -5.54 11.54
C ARG A 77 6.32 -5.12 10.07
N ILE A 78 6.02 -3.85 9.83
CA ILE A 78 6.29 -3.14 8.58
C ILE A 78 7.66 -2.47 8.72
N SER A 79 8.60 -2.94 7.92
CA SER A 79 9.92 -2.37 7.78
C SER A 79 9.98 -1.40 6.62
N LEU A 80 10.25 -0.13 6.90
CA LEU A 80 10.44 0.87 5.84
C LEU A 80 11.93 1.09 5.57
N SER A 81 12.30 1.06 4.29
CA SER A 81 13.62 1.50 3.85
C SER A 81 13.70 3.04 3.84
N PRO A 82 14.91 3.64 3.87
CA PRO A 82 15.05 5.10 3.85
C PRO A 82 14.45 5.79 2.61
N ASN A 83 14.28 5.04 1.52
CA ASN A 83 13.71 5.53 0.26
C ASN A 83 12.23 5.19 0.08
N GLY A 84 11.61 4.46 1.02
CA GLY A 84 10.21 4.02 0.97
C GLY A 84 9.44 4.48 2.19
N VAL A 85 9.68 5.73 2.61
CA VAL A 85 9.05 6.35 3.78
C VAL A 85 7.89 7.22 3.29
N ASP A 86 6.99 6.60 2.54
CA ASP A 86 5.86 7.27 1.88
C ASP A 86 4.57 6.46 2.04
N LEU A 87 3.44 7.08 1.69
CA LEU A 87 2.13 6.47 1.90
C LEU A 87 1.85 5.35 0.89
N SER A 88 2.42 5.41 -0.32
CA SER A 88 2.26 4.34 -1.32
C SER A 88 2.89 3.05 -0.81
N THR A 89 4.14 3.13 -0.38
CA THR A 89 4.90 2.03 0.23
C THR A 89 4.18 1.51 1.47
N LEU A 90 3.67 2.41 2.33
CA LEU A 90 2.92 1.98 3.49
C LEU A 90 1.65 1.19 3.13
N CYS A 91 0.88 1.67 2.14
CA CYS A 91 -0.34 0.99 1.69
C CYS A 91 -0.02 -0.41 1.13
N HIS A 92 1.08 -0.53 0.39
CA HIS A 92 1.57 -1.79 -0.14
C HIS A 92 1.88 -2.79 0.98
N GLU A 93 2.67 -2.39 1.98
CA GLU A 93 3.04 -3.28 3.08
C GLU A 93 1.85 -3.61 3.99
N LEU A 94 0.92 -2.68 4.19
CA LEU A 94 -0.35 -2.96 4.88
C LEU A 94 -1.20 -3.98 4.13
N ALA A 95 -1.18 -3.99 2.80
CA ALA A 95 -1.89 -5.01 2.02
C ALA A 95 -1.28 -6.40 2.24
N HIS A 96 0.05 -6.51 2.32
CA HIS A 96 0.72 -7.76 2.70
C HIS A 96 0.35 -8.20 4.13
N ALA A 97 0.27 -7.27 5.08
CA ALA A 97 -0.21 -7.55 6.43
C ALA A 97 -1.65 -8.08 6.42
N ALA A 98 -2.55 -7.43 5.67
CA ALA A 98 -3.95 -7.85 5.55
C ALA A 98 -4.09 -9.25 4.92
N VAL A 99 -3.31 -9.59 3.88
CA VAL A 99 -3.30 -10.94 3.29
C VAL A 99 -2.91 -12.00 4.32
N THR A 100 -1.98 -11.66 5.21
CA THR A 100 -1.49 -12.55 6.26
C THR A 100 -2.52 -12.70 7.39
N ASP A 101 -3.16 -11.58 7.76
CA ASP A 101 -4.04 -11.50 8.93
C ASP A 101 -5.46 -11.94 8.66
N PHE A 102 -5.94 -11.86 7.42
CA PHE A 102 -7.29 -12.28 7.09
C PHE A 102 -7.23 -13.77 6.81
N ALA A 103 -7.86 -14.60 7.66
CA ALA A 103 -7.85 -16.05 7.54
C ALA A 103 -8.61 -16.54 6.30
N LEU A 104 -7.98 -16.39 5.14
CA LEU A 104 -8.47 -16.89 3.87
C LEU A 104 -8.24 -18.41 3.84
N PRO A 105 -9.28 -19.22 3.59
CA PRO A 105 -9.14 -20.67 3.48
C PRO A 105 -8.09 -21.03 2.41
N GLY A 106 -7.05 -21.76 2.80
CA GLY A 106 -5.94 -22.11 1.89
C GLY A 106 -4.98 -20.96 1.58
N GLY A 107 -4.91 -19.94 2.45
CA GLY A 107 -4.05 -18.76 2.29
C GLY A 107 -2.61 -19.12 1.89
N PRO A 108 -2.01 -18.38 0.95
CA PRO A 108 -0.69 -18.72 0.43
C PRO A 108 0.37 -18.64 1.54
N PRO A 109 1.38 -19.52 1.53
CA PRO A 109 2.43 -19.55 2.56
C PRO A 109 3.33 -18.31 2.56
N GLN A 110 3.18 -17.42 1.57
CA GLN A 110 3.90 -16.14 1.48
C GLN A 110 3.00 -15.04 0.92
N PRO A 111 3.16 -13.79 1.38
CA PRO A 111 2.44 -12.65 0.86
C PRO A 111 2.95 -12.33 -0.56
N ASN A 112 2.34 -12.94 -1.58
CA ASN A 112 2.62 -12.66 -2.99
C ASN A 112 1.73 -11.51 -3.50
N HIS A 113 2.05 -10.94 -4.66
CA HIS A 113 1.26 -9.84 -5.24
C HIS A 113 0.04 -10.34 -6.03
N GLY A 114 -0.55 -11.47 -5.61
CA GLY A 114 -1.66 -12.13 -6.31
C GLY A 114 -3.01 -11.41 -6.18
N PRO A 115 -4.11 -12.01 -6.65
CA PRO A 115 -5.43 -11.40 -6.67
C PRO A 115 -5.93 -10.90 -5.29
N HIS A 116 -5.66 -11.65 -4.22
CA HIS A 116 -6.03 -11.24 -2.85
C HIS A 116 -5.27 -10.00 -2.40
N PHE A 117 -3.95 -9.98 -2.63
CA PHE A 117 -3.12 -8.81 -2.35
C PHE A 117 -3.65 -7.57 -3.08
N ARG A 118 -3.88 -7.67 -4.39
CA ARG A 118 -4.35 -6.53 -5.20
C ARG A 118 -5.68 -5.97 -4.70
N THR A 119 -6.59 -6.85 -4.30
CA THR A 119 -7.89 -6.44 -3.74
C THR A 119 -7.72 -5.70 -2.41
N LEU A 120 -6.88 -6.24 -1.53
CA LEU A 120 -6.58 -5.63 -0.25
C LEU A 120 -5.79 -4.33 -0.41
N HIS A 121 -4.94 -4.23 -1.43
CA HIS A 121 -4.17 -3.03 -1.70
C HIS A 121 -5.07 -1.87 -2.13
N VAL A 122 -6.05 -2.14 -3.01
CA VAL A 122 -7.10 -1.18 -3.37
C VAL A 122 -7.90 -0.75 -2.12
N ALA A 123 -8.33 -1.71 -1.30
CA ALA A 123 -9.10 -1.41 -0.09
C ALA A 123 -8.31 -0.58 0.93
N VAL A 124 -7.02 -0.88 1.13
CA VAL A 124 -6.12 -0.10 1.99
C VAL A 124 -5.93 1.30 1.42
N ARG A 125 -5.73 1.45 0.10
CA ARG A 125 -5.65 2.78 -0.53
C ARG A 125 -6.95 3.57 -0.34
N HIS A 126 -8.12 2.94 -0.49
CA HIS A 126 -9.41 3.59 -0.18
C HIS A 126 -9.47 4.10 1.26
N LEU A 127 -9.02 3.29 2.22
CA LEU A 127 -9.07 3.63 3.64
C LEU A 127 -8.10 4.76 4.02
N VAL A 128 -6.87 4.70 3.51
CA VAL A 128 -5.79 5.63 3.87
C VAL A 128 -5.89 6.94 3.09
N LEU A 129 -6.17 6.85 1.79
CA LEU A 129 -6.00 7.94 0.82
C LEU A 129 -7.34 8.42 0.23
N GLY A 130 -8.42 7.69 0.48
CA GLY A 130 -9.75 8.00 -0.05
C GLY A 130 -10.09 7.22 -1.31
N LYS A 131 -11.38 7.29 -1.67
CA LYS A 131 -11.98 6.45 -2.73
C LYS A 131 -11.27 6.59 -4.08
N GLN A 132 -10.99 7.81 -4.51
CA GLN A 132 -10.39 8.06 -5.82
C GLN A 132 -9.06 7.32 -5.99
N CYS A 133 -8.13 7.38 -5.02
CA CYS A 133 -6.82 6.74 -5.17
C CYS A 133 -6.85 5.21 -5.20
N GLY A 134 -7.83 4.58 -4.57
CA GLY A 134 -8.01 3.14 -4.72
C GLY A 134 -8.72 2.78 -6.03
N ASP A 135 -9.65 3.62 -6.50
CA ASP A 135 -10.29 3.43 -7.82
C ASP A 135 -9.25 3.56 -8.94
N ASP A 136 -8.37 4.57 -8.88
CA ASP A 136 -7.28 4.77 -9.85
C ASP A 136 -6.35 3.54 -9.88
N LEU A 137 -5.95 3.01 -8.71
CA LEU A 137 -5.14 1.79 -8.64
C LEU A 137 -5.88 0.58 -9.24
N ALA A 138 -7.18 0.43 -8.95
CA ALA A 138 -7.98 -0.65 -9.49
C ALA A 138 -8.11 -0.58 -11.02
N GLU A 139 -8.30 0.62 -11.57
CA GLU A 139 -8.32 0.85 -13.01
C GLU A 139 -6.99 0.48 -13.65
N VAL A 140 -5.87 0.90 -13.05
CA VAL A 140 -4.55 0.57 -13.59
C VAL A 140 -4.30 -0.95 -13.53
N TYR A 141 -4.65 -1.64 -12.44
CA TYR A 141 -4.59 -3.10 -12.40
C TYR A 141 -5.44 -3.74 -13.50
N HIS A 142 -6.64 -3.23 -13.77
CA HIS A 142 -7.47 -3.70 -14.87
C HIS A 142 -6.81 -3.52 -16.23
N GLN A 143 -6.21 -2.36 -16.50
CA GLN A 143 -5.48 -2.07 -17.74
C GLN A 143 -4.30 -3.03 -17.99
N PHE A 144 -3.63 -3.50 -16.92
CA PHE A 144 -2.56 -4.51 -17.01
C PHE A 144 -3.03 -5.96 -17.02
N GLY A 145 -4.34 -6.22 -17.01
CA GLY A 145 -4.89 -7.58 -16.91
C GLY A 145 -4.61 -8.25 -15.56
N LEU A 146 -4.30 -7.48 -14.52
CA LEU A 146 -4.03 -7.96 -13.17
C LEU A 146 -5.34 -8.17 -12.42
N ALA A 147 -5.91 -9.36 -12.50
CA ALA A 147 -7.19 -9.67 -11.85
C ALA A 147 -7.13 -9.40 -10.33
N SER A 148 -7.95 -8.49 -9.82
CA SER A 148 -8.28 -8.46 -8.39
C SER A 148 -9.17 -9.65 -8.06
N GLY A 149 -8.91 -10.33 -6.95
CA GLY A 149 -9.78 -11.41 -6.50
C GLY A 149 -11.18 -10.88 -6.19
N LEU A 150 -12.18 -11.73 -6.33
CA LEU A 150 -13.43 -11.50 -5.61
C LEU A 150 -13.13 -11.77 -4.14
N VAL A 151 -12.66 -10.76 -3.41
CA VAL A 151 -12.96 -10.74 -1.99
C VAL A 151 -14.46 -10.49 -1.96
N THR A 152 -15.24 -11.56 -1.93
CA THR A 152 -16.62 -11.47 -1.44
C THR A 152 -16.47 -10.71 -0.14
N PRO A 153 -16.99 -9.47 -0.02
CA PRO A 153 -16.89 -8.77 1.24
C PRO A 153 -17.44 -9.75 2.26
N ALA A 154 -16.64 -10.10 3.27
CA ALA A 154 -17.19 -10.71 4.47
C ALA A 154 -18.47 -9.90 4.82
N PRO A 155 -19.57 -10.54 5.27
CA PRO A 155 -20.95 -10.05 5.14
C PRO A 155 -21.33 -8.73 5.87
N ALA A 156 -20.39 -7.81 6.09
CA ALA A 156 -20.56 -6.47 6.59
C ALA A 156 -20.25 -5.38 5.54
N GLY A 157 -20.48 -5.62 4.24
CA GLY A 157 -20.43 -4.58 3.21
C GLY A 157 -19.07 -3.88 3.03
N PRO A 158 -18.96 -2.90 2.11
CA PRO A 158 -17.81 -2.00 2.08
C PRO A 158 -17.70 -1.25 3.43
N PRO A 159 -16.48 -0.84 3.85
CA PRO A 159 -16.30 -0.09 5.09
C PRO A 159 -17.32 1.07 5.16
N PRO A 160 -18.05 1.26 6.27
CA PRO A 160 -18.89 2.44 6.43
C PRO A 160 -17.94 3.66 6.42
N TRP A 161 -18.02 4.44 5.36
CA TRP A 161 -17.13 5.55 5.00
C TRP A 161 -17.20 6.71 6.01
N SER A 162 -16.71 6.51 7.23
CA SER A 162 -16.56 7.58 8.21
C SER A 162 -15.25 8.32 7.95
N ALA A 163 -15.24 9.16 6.91
CA ALA A 163 -14.13 10.04 6.47
C ALA A 163 -12.77 9.32 6.18
N PRO A 164 -12.05 9.72 5.12
CA PRO A 164 -10.70 9.20 4.92
C PRO A 164 -9.80 9.54 6.12
N VAL A 165 -8.86 8.64 6.46
CA VAL A 165 -7.92 8.82 7.59
C VAL A 165 -7.16 10.14 7.49
N LEU A 166 -6.93 10.59 6.26
CA LEU A 166 -6.48 11.92 5.89
C LEU A 166 -7.67 12.64 5.21
N SER A 167 -8.06 13.83 5.70
CA SER A 167 -9.19 14.69 5.25
C SER A 167 -9.50 14.63 3.74
N PRO A 168 -10.77 14.76 3.30
CA PRO A 168 -11.16 14.65 1.91
C PRO A 168 -10.30 15.54 1.01
N SER A 169 -9.75 14.86 0.01
CA SER A 169 -9.07 15.38 -1.16
C SER A 169 -7.60 15.78 -0.99
N ILE A 170 -6.76 14.75 -1.00
CA ILE A 170 -5.37 14.84 -1.49
C ILE A 170 -5.26 15.37 -2.94
N TYR A 171 -6.38 15.49 -3.65
CA TYR A 171 -6.52 16.18 -4.94
C TYR A 171 -6.89 17.68 -4.81
N GLU A 172 -7.42 18.15 -3.68
CA GLU A 172 -7.71 19.57 -3.37
C GLU A 172 -6.58 20.21 -2.55
N ALA A 173 -5.67 19.39 -2.01
CA ALA A 173 -4.45 19.84 -1.34
C ALA A 173 -3.38 20.40 -2.29
N ALA A 174 -3.79 21.04 -3.40
CA ALA A 174 -2.97 21.97 -4.17
C ALA A 174 -2.39 23.12 -3.30
N TRP A 175 -2.83 23.23 -2.04
CA TRP A 175 -2.40 24.22 -1.05
C TRP A 175 -1.36 23.71 -0.03
N LEU A 176 -0.86 22.46 -0.13
CA LEU A 176 0.32 22.02 0.63
C LEU A 176 1.65 22.37 -0.07
N THR A 177 1.61 23.07 -1.20
CA THR A 177 2.72 23.93 -1.58
C THR A 177 2.72 25.15 -0.66
N GLU A 178 3.38 25.04 0.49
CA GLU A 178 3.95 26.22 1.13
C GLU A 178 4.78 26.96 0.05
N PRO A 179 4.48 28.22 -0.27
CA PRO A 179 5.32 29.00 -1.18
C PRO A 179 6.64 29.28 -0.47
N GLY A 180 7.60 28.36 -0.59
CA GLY A 180 8.90 28.51 0.07
C GLY A 180 9.84 27.30 0.03
N VAL A 181 9.34 26.07 -0.14
CA VAL A 181 10.21 24.90 -0.26
C VAL A 181 10.35 24.50 -1.72
N LEU A 182 11.25 25.17 -2.43
CA LEU A 182 11.84 24.64 -3.66
C LEU A 182 12.50 23.30 -3.30
N VAL A 183 11.81 22.20 -3.54
CA VAL A 183 12.45 20.89 -3.61
C VAL A 183 13.37 20.95 -4.83
N ALA A 184 14.65 21.22 -4.57
CA ALA A 184 15.70 21.14 -5.56
C ALA A 184 15.57 19.81 -6.31
N GLY A 185 15.51 19.92 -7.64
CA GLY A 185 15.10 18.86 -8.54
C GLY A 185 15.74 17.51 -8.23
N ARG A 186 14.87 16.50 -8.07
CA ARG A 186 15.24 15.14 -8.45
C ARG A 186 14.94 15.01 -9.92
N GLU A 187 15.98 14.86 -10.73
CA GLU A 187 15.81 14.47 -12.13
C GLU A 187 14.96 13.19 -12.22
N PRO A 188 14.11 13.07 -13.25
CA PRO A 188 13.40 11.83 -13.52
C PRO A 188 14.42 10.69 -13.59
N ARG A 189 14.13 9.59 -12.88
CA ARG A 189 14.95 8.38 -12.97
C ARG A 189 14.89 7.91 -14.42
N ASN A 190 15.97 8.17 -15.16
CA ASN A 190 16.16 7.68 -16.51
C ASN A 190 15.94 6.17 -16.55
N ALA A 191 14.86 5.76 -17.21
CA ALA A 191 14.65 4.40 -17.67
C ALA A 191 15.52 4.17 -18.92
N THR A 192 16.84 4.07 -18.75
CA THR A 192 17.74 3.63 -19.84
C THR A 192 18.15 2.19 -19.59
N GLY A 193 17.25 1.27 -19.96
CA GLY A 193 17.65 -0.07 -20.35
C GLY A 193 18.15 -0.03 -21.78
N ALA A 194 19.47 0.05 -21.97
CA ALA A 194 20.08 -0.25 -23.25
C ALA A 194 19.99 -1.77 -23.48
N ILE A 195 19.20 -2.18 -24.48
CA ILE A 195 19.31 -3.49 -25.10
C ILE A 195 20.44 -3.37 -26.12
N ALA A 196 21.54 -4.10 -25.90
CA ALA A 196 22.45 -4.46 -26.96
C ALA A 196 21.95 -5.79 -27.56
N LEU A 197 21.74 -5.78 -28.88
CA LEU A 197 21.62 -6.97 -29.72
C LEU A 197 23.00 -7.61 -29.94
#